data_AF-A0A9Q1EQ85-F1
#
_entry.id   AF-A0A9Q1EQ85-F1
#
_cell.length_a   1.000
_cell.length_b   1.000
_cell.length_c   1.000
_cell.angle_alpha   90.00
_cell.angle_beta   90.00
_cell.angle_gamma   90.00
#
_symmetry.space_group_name_H-M   'P 1'
#
loop_
_entity.id
_entity.type
_entity.pdbx_description
1 polymer ?
#
loop_
_entity_poly.entity_id
_entity_poly.type
_entity_poly.pdbx_seq_one_letter_code
_entity_poly.pdbx_strand_id
1 'polypeptide(L)'
;MHDILSGGATEDDGALPENKMRKKGNELAEEELRYNGTPLCDMAERGAHLTTAATDDRPSIFEVLAQDTLMGAVRPALQHAVKVLAESNPSRYGFLWRWFDEIYLTLDLLLQHHFLSRTSASFSENFYSLKRVVTSGPGRPVHLGLPRKPRWRSLLLLALLPYLRTKLEKILARQRDEDDFSIQLPRSACRRMYRAFLAAYPFVSTAWEGWVFCQQLLYIFGRTSRHSPLLWLAGVQLMHLNVQDIRSMDLKPRPPSSTSTQSVGQKFQGMLSTALGGVALSLSTSLSLGVFFLQFLEWWYSSENQSTIKSLTSLPTPPPPLHLDQEQSAMASNNICPLCHKVRVNDTALATSGYVYCYRCVYIYVKAHQQCPMTGYPTELQHLIKIYSPEG
;
A
#
# COMPACT_ATOMS: atom_id res chain seq x y z
N MET A 1 71.02 -60.73 4.01
CA MET A 1 71.66 -60.60 5.34
C MET A 1 72.79 -59.60 5.15
N HIS A 2 72.68 -58.35 5.62
CA HIS A 2 72.79 -57.91 7.03
C HIS A 2 74.21 -58.20 7.58
N ASP A 3 75.03 -57.26 8.09
CA ASP A 3 74.77 -55.90 8.60
C ASP A 3 75.96 -54.90 8.44
N ILE A 4 75.62 -53.60 8.30
CA ILE A 4 76.04 -52.38 9.07
C ILE A 4 77.42 -52.34 9.80
N LEU A 5 78.26 -51.30 9.55
CA LEU A 5 78.77 -50.28 10.55
C LEU A 5 80.00 -49.41 10.13
N SER A 6 79.83 -48.08 10.26
CA SER A 6 80.72 -47.02 10.80
C SER A 6 82.19 -46.74 10.37
N GLY A 7 82.51 -45.42 10.41
CA GLY A 7 83.86 -44.81 10.43
C GLY A 7 84.16 -43.97 9.18
N GLY A 8 84.78 -42.78 9.22
CA GLY A 8 85.34 -41.94 10.29
C GLY A 8 86.00 -40.69 9.63
N ALA A 9 86.21 -39.58 10.35
CA ALA A 9 86.52 -38.26 9.74
C ALA A 9 87.99 -37.81 9.79
N THR A 10 88.38 -36.99 8.80
CA THR A 10 89.28 -35.80 8.77
C THR A 10 89.13 -35.15 7.37
N GLU A 11 89.63 -33.96 6.97
CA GLU A 11 90.25 -32.73 7.54
C GLU A 11 89.76 -31.60 6.59
N ASP A 12 89.12 -30.52 7.04
CA ASP A 12 89.64 -29.23 7.55
C ASP A 12 90.17 -28.25 6.48
N ASP A 13 89.51 -27.09 6.31
CA ASP A 13 90.07 -25.75 5.97
C ASP A 13 88.99 -24.71 5.57
N GLY A 14 89.13 -23.46 6.04
CA GLY A 14 88.76 -22.26 5.25
C GLY A 14 87.48 -21.44 5.58
N ALA A 15 87.66 -20.41 6.42
CA ALA A 15 87.02 -19.07 6.35
C ALA A 15 85.51 -18.82 6.66
N LEU A 16 85.30 -17.97 7.68
CA LEU A 16 84.16 -17.06 7.93
C LEU A 16 84.30 -15.78 7.04
N PRO A 17 83.37 -14.77 7.01
CA PRO A 17 81.97 -14.63 7.41
C PRO A 17 81.05 -14.10 6.25
N GLU A 18 79.98 -13.36 6.59
CA GLU A 18 79.24 -12.41 5.72
C GLU A 18 78.25 -12.92 4.65
N ASN A 19 77.19 -13.63 5.08
CA ASN A 19 75.84 -13.39 4.49
C ASN A 19 74.63 -13.84 5.34
N LYS A 20 74.82 -14.17 6.63
CA LYS A 20 73.77 -14.78 7.48
C LYS A 20 73.17 -13.87 8.57
N MET A 21 73.47 -12.57 8.54
CA MET A 21 72.81 -11.54 9.36
C MET A 21 71.74 -10.74 8.58
N ARG A 22 71.79 -10.70 7.24
CA ARG A 22 70.86 -9.90 6.42
C ARG A 22 69.57 -10.62 6.01
N LYS A 23 69.47 -11.94 6.19
CA LYS A 23 68.24 -12.71 5.93
C LYS A 23 67.30 -12.80 7.14
N LYS A 24 67.83 -12.90 8.36
CA LYS A 24 67.01 -12.98 9.60
C LYS A 24 66.37 -11.66 10.03
N GLY A 25 66.78 -10.53 9.45
CA GLY A 25 66.17 -9.22 9.69
C GLY A 25 64.90 -8.94 8.88
N ASN A 26 64.65 -9.68 7.79
CA ASN A 26 63.43 -9.51 6.98
C ASN A 26 62.30 -10.46 7.41
N GLU A 27 62.62 -11.66 7.89
CA GLU A 27 61.59 -12.63 8.32
C GLU A 27 60.89 -12.26 9.64
N LEU A 28 61.46 -11.34 10.44
CA LEU A 28 60.83 -10.81 11.66
C LEU A 28 60.16 -9.43 11.47
N ALA A 29 60.22 -8.85 10.27
CA ALA A 29 59.60 -7.56 9.97
C ALA A 29 58.27 -7.68 9.18
N GLU A 30 57.97 -8.84 8.60
CA GLU A 30 56.70 -9.09 7.90
C GLU A 30 55.61 -9.71 8.81
N GLU A 31 55.96 -10.22 9.99
CA GLU A 31 55.01 -10.87 10.90
C GLU A 31 54.33 -9.91 11.90
N GLU A 32 54.85 -8.70 12.09
CA GLU A 32 54.36 -7.73 13.11
C GLU A 32 53.51 -6.57 12.56
N LEU A 33 53.06 -6.64 11.30
CA LEU A 33 52.26 -5.58 10.65
C LEU A 33 50.87 -6.00 10.15
N ARG A 34 50.40 -7.20 10.53
CA ARG A 34 49.02 -7.70 10.27
C ARG A 34 48.10 -7.72 11.49
N TYR A 35 48.40 -6.96 12.53
CA TYR A 35 47.57 -6.91 13.75
C TYR A 35 47.16 -5.49 14.17
N ASN A 36 46.60 -4.71 13.23
CA ASN A 36 45.68 -3.63 13.59
C ASN A 36 44.79 -3.22 12.41
N GLY A 37 43.46 -3.31 12.59
CA GLY A 37 42.47 -2.62 11.74
C GLY A 37 41.77 -3.44 10.65
N THR A 38 40.92 -4.41 11.04
CA THR A 38 39.49 -4.53 10.61
C THR A 38 38.86 -5.86 11.06
N PRO A 39 38.05 -5.90 12.13
CA PRO A 39 37.19 -7.06 12.45
C PRO A 39 35.75 -6.93 11.93
N LEU A 40 35.39 -5.81 11.28
CA LEU A 40 33.99 -5.45 10.94
C LEU A 40 33.49 -5.91 9.57
N CYS A 41 34.37 -6.14 8.58
CA CYS A 41 33.93 -6.59 7.24
C CYS A 41 33.71 -8.11 7.14
N ASP A 42 34.55 -8.92 7.77
CA ASP A 42 34.50 -10.39 7.67
C ASP A 42 33.24 -10.99 8.33
N MET A 43 32.74 -10.37 9.40
CA MET A 43 31.45 -10.72 10.01
C MET A 43 30.26 -10.32 9.12
N ALA A 44 30.36 -9.20 8.39
CA ALA A 44 29.32 -8.76 7.46
C ALA A 44 29.29 -9.64 6.19
N GLU A 45 30.45 -10.06 5.68
CA GLU A 45 30.56 -10.93 4.51
C GLU A 45 30.06 -12.35 4.84
N ARG A 46 30.42 -12.92 5.99
CA ARG A 46 29.84 -14.19 6.47
C ARG A 46 28.34 -14.06 6.81
N GLY A 47 27.88 -12.91 7.32
CA GLY A 47 26.46 -12.63 7.54
C GLY A 47 25.65 -12.53 6.24
N ALA A 48 26.22 -11.93 5.20
CA ALA A 48 25.66 -11.92 3.85
C ALA A 48 25.61 -13.33 3.26
N HIS A 49 26.65 -14.14 3.46
CA HIS A 49 26.63 -15.54 3.03
C HIS A 49 25.57 -16.37 3.76
N LEU A 50 25.38 -16.17 5.08
CA LEU A 50 24.33 -16.84 5.86
C LEU A 50 22.90 -16.46 5.41
N THR A 51 22.68 -15.20 5.01
CA THR A 51 21.37 -14.77 4.46
C THR A 51 21.14 -15.28 3.03
N THR A 52 22.18 -15.46 2.21
CA THR A 52 22.07 -16.15 0.91
C THR A 52 22.04 -17.69 1.00
N ALA A 53 22.33 -18.28 2.16
CA ALA A 53 22.38 -19.74 2.34
C ALA A 53 21.01 -20.39 2.61
N ALA A 54 19.94 -19.59 2.74
CA ALA A 54 18.57 -20.10 2.73
C ALA A 54 18.15 -20.44 1.29
N THR A 55 18.38 -21.69 0.88
CA THR A 55 18.07 -22.24 -0.46
C THR A 55 16.57 -22.50 -0.69
N ASP A 56 15.68 -21.66 -0.18
CA ASP A 56 14.24 -21.73 -0.42
C ASP A 56 13.84 -20.52 -1.30
N ASP A 57 13.46 -20.78 -2.56
CA ASP A 57 13.04 -19.76 -3.55
C ASP A 57 11.74 -18.99 -3.15
N ARG A 58 11.30 -19.08 -1.89
CA ARG A 58 10.03 -18.57 -1.37
C ARG A 58 10.22 -17.23 -0.67
N PRO A 59 9.44 -16.19 -1.00
CA PRO A 59 9.53 -14.90 -0.32
C PRO A 59 9.11 -14.98 1.14
N SER A 60 9.73 -14.16 1.99
CA SER A 60 9.29 -14.04 3.37
C SER A 60 7.87 -13.47 3.45
N ILE A 61 7.13 -13.78 4.52
CA ILE A 61 5.79 -13.21 4.71
C ILE A 61 5.83 -11.67 4.81
N PHE A 62 6.94 -11.10 5.27
CA PHE A 62 7.13 -9.65 5.35
C PHE A 62 7.31 -9.00 3.97
N GLU A 63 8.08 -9.62 3.06
CA GLU A 63 8.16 -9.17 1.65
C GLU A 63 6.80 -9.24 0.96
N VAL A 64 6.08 -10.35 1.17
CA VAL A 64 4.72 -10.57 0.66
C VAL A 64 3.75 -9.49 1.16
N LEU A 65 3.78 -9.15 2.44
CA LEU A 65 2.92 -8.11 2.99
C LEU A 65 3.34 -6.72 2.50
N ALA A 66 4.64 -6.45 2.35
CA ALA A 66 5.17 -5.18 1.88
C ALA A 66 4.77 -4.86 0.41
N GLN A 67 4.75 -5.86 -0.48
CA GLN A 67 4.27 -5.66 -1.86
C GLN A 67 2.75 -5.38 -1.94
N ASP A 68 1.97 -5.92 -1.02
CA ASP A 68 0.50 -5.77 -1.00
C ASP A 68 0.11 -4.41 -0.40
N THR A 69 0.82 -3.95 0.65
CA THR A 69 0.63 -2.60 1.22
C THR A 69 1.02 -1.50 0.24
N LEU A 70 2.08 -1.69 -0.56
CA LEU A 70 2.49 -0.72 -1.59
C LEU A 70 1.36 -0.44 -2.60
N MET A 71 0.71 -1.49 -3.14
CA MET A 71 -0.44 -1.30 -4.04
C MET A 71 -1.66 -0.70 -3.33
N GLY A 72 -1.85 -1.00 -2.04
CA GLY A 72 -2.88 -0.38 -1.21
C GLY A 72 -2.70 1.13 -1.07
N ALA A 73 -1.46 1.61 -0.89
CA ALA A 73 -1.14 3.02 -0.66
C ALA A 73 -1.14 3.90 -1.94
N VAL A 74 -0.82 3.32 -3.11
CA VAL A 74 -0.77 4.08 -4.38
C VAL A 74 -2.11 4.73 -4.74
N ARG A 75 -3.24 4.05 -4.48
CA ARG A 75 -4.57 4.58 -4.81
C ARG A 75 -4.99 5.81 -4.00
N PRO A 76 -5.01 5.80 -2.64
CA PRO A 76 -5.34 6.99 -1.87
C PRO A 76 -4.38 8.14 -2.18
N ALA A 77 -3.07 7.88 -2.30
CA ALA A 77 -2.09 8.90 -2.69
C ALA A 77 -2.44 9.59 -4.02
N LEU A 78 -2.76 8.83 -5.07
CA LEU A 78 -3.21 9.39 -6.35
C LEU A 78 -4.57 10.10 -6.23
N GLN A 79 -5.48 9.61 -5.38
CA GLN A 79 -6.78 10.25 -5.15
C GLN A 79 -6.59 11.62 -4.46
N HIS A 80 -5.72 11.71 -3.46
CA HIS A 80 -5.37 12.96 -2.79
C HIS A 80 -4.69 13.95 -3.76
N ALA A 81 -3.76 13.48 -4.60
CA ALA A 81 -3.15 14.33 -5.63
C ALA A 81 -4.19 14.89 -6.61
N VAL A 82 -5.08 14.04 -7.15
CA VAL A 82 -6.16 14.48 -8.06
C VAL A 82 -7.16 15.41 -7.36
N LYS A 83 -7.44 15.21 -6.07
CA LYS A 83 -8.25 16.12 -5.26
C LYS A 83 -7.65 17.53 -5.21
N VAL A 84 -6.38 17.65 -4.84
CA VAL A 84 -5.67 18.94 -4.77
C VAL A 84 -5.60 19.62 -6.14
N LEU A 85 -5.37 18.86 -7.22
CA LEU A 85 -5.43 19.39 -8.58
C LEU A 85 -6.83 19.92 -8.94
N ALA A 86 -7.89 19.19 -8.60
CA ALA A 86 -9.28 19.60 -8.83
C ALA A 86 -9.67 20.84 -8.02
N GLU A 87 -9.22 20.96 -6.78
CA GLU A 87 -9.41 22.15 -5.93
C GLU A 87 -8.66 23.36 -6.48
N SER A 88 -7.45 23.17 -7.03
CA SER A 88 -6.66 24.28 -7.60
C SER A 88 -7.26 24.91 -8.86
N ASN A 89 -7.90 24.10 -9.72
CA ASN A 89 -8.36 24.50 -11.05
C ASN A 89 -9.59 23.65 -11.48
N PRO A 90 -10.77 23.91 -10.90
CA PRO A 90 -11.95 23.06 -11.09
C PRO A 90 -12.44 22.99 -12.54
N SER A 91 -12.24 24.04 -13.33
CA SER A 91 -12.66 24.12 -14.74
C SER A 91 -11.91 23.19 -15.69
N ARG A 92 -10.65 22.82 -15.36
CA ARG A 92 -9.87 21.84 -16.16
C ARG A 92 -9.86 20.46 -15.54
N TYR A 93 -9.65 20.35 -14.23
CA TYR A 93 -9.38 19.05 -13.59
C TYR A 93 -10.61 18.39 -12.94
N GLY A 94 -11.77 19.06 -12.92
CA GLY A 94 -13.02 18.48 -12.38
C GLY A 94 -13.46 17.17 -13.07
N PHE A 95 -13.10 16.97 -14.34
CA PHE A 95 -13.31 15.69 -15.04
C PHE A 95 -12.50 14.54 -14.41
N LEU A 96 -11.22 14.78 -14.07
CA LEU A 96 -10.35 13.75 -13.50
C LEU A 96 -10.87 13.28 -12.14
N TRP A 97 -11.39 14.19 -11.31
CA TRP A 97 -12.00 13.83 -10.03
C TRP A 97 -13.27 12.97 -10.23
N ARG A 98 -14.15 13.36 -11.15
CA ARG A 98 -15.41 12.64 -11.43
C ARG A 98 -15.20 11.24 -12.03
N TRP A 99 -14.17 11.07 -12.85
CA TRP A 99 -13.84 9.80 -13.51
C TRP A 99 -12.64 9.07 -12.86
N PHE A 100 -12.23 9.48 -11.65
CA PHE A 100 -11.01 9.00 -11.00
C PHE A 100 -10.92 7.47 -10.93
N ASP A 101 -11.98 6.78 -10.52
CA ASP A 101 -11.96 5.31 -10.38
C ASP A 101 -11.74 4.60 -11.73
N GLU A 102 -12.32 5.12 -12.82
CA GLU A 102 -12.19 4.55 -14.16
C GLU A 102 -10.81 4.86 -14.76
N ILE A 103 -10.31 6.09 -14.56
CA ILE A 103 -8.96 6.50 -14.95
C ILE A 103 -7.92 5.65 -14.20
N TYR A 104 -8.06 5.51 -12.88
CA TYR A 104 -7.19 4.66 -12.05
C TYR A 104 -7.19 3.21 -12.55
N LEU A 105 -8.36 2.61 -12.82
CA LEU A 105 -8.45 1.25 -13.36
C LEU A 105 -7.71 1.13 -14.70
N THR A 106 -7.84 2.09 -15.61
CA THR A 106 -7.12 2.04 -16.89
C THR A 106 -5.61 2.17 -16.73
N LEU A 107 -5.14 3.04 -15.84
CA LEU A 107 -3.72 3.23 -15.55
C LEU A 107 -3.11 2.00 -14.87
N ASP A 108 -3.77 1.46 -13.85
CA ASP A 108 -3.35 0.24 -13.14
C ASP A 108 -3.33 -0.98 -14.09
N LEU A 109 -4.35 -1.14 -14.93
CA LEU A 109 -4.39 -2.22 -15.93
C LEU A 109 -3.26 -2.10 -16.95
N LEU A 110 -2.96 -0.89 -17.45
CA LEU A 110 -1.83 -0.65 -18.37
C LEU A 110 -0.48 -0.90 -17.69
N LEU A 111 -0.31 -0.44 -16.45
CA LEU A 111 0.89 -0.64 -15.64
C LEU A 111 1.14 -2.13 -15.39
N GLN A 112 0.15 -2.85 -14.86
CA GLN A 112 0.25 -4.28 -14.61
C GLN A 112 0.44 -5.08 -15.91
N HIS A 113 -0.22 -4.69 -17.02
CA HIS A 113 0.02 -5.32 -18.32
C HIS A 113 1.47 -5.17 -18.78
N HIS A 114 2.06 -3.99 -18.59
CA HIS A 114 3.44 -3.71 -18.95
C HIS A 114 4.42 -4.59 -18.18
N PHE A 115 4.31 -4.63 -16.85
CA PHE A 115 5.19 -5.45 -16.00
C PHE A 115 4.95 -6.96 -16.21
N LEU A 116 3.71 -7.44 -16.22
CA LEU A 116 3.39 -8.87 -16.44
C LEU A 116 3.77 -9.37 -17.84
N SER A 117 3.91 -8.48 -18.83
CA SER A 117 4.36 -8.84 -20.18
C SER A 117 5.88 -8.81 -20.37
N ARG A 118 6.60 -7.97 -19.60
CA ARG A 118 8.07 -7.84 -19.67
C ARG A 118 8.82 -8.67 -18.63
N THR A 119 8.50 -8.52 -17.35
CA THR A 119 9.27 -9.10 -16.23
C THR A 119 8.58 -10.28 -15.55
N SER A 120 7.38 -10.67 -16.02
CA SER A 120 6.59 -11.75 -15.41
C SER A 120 6.27 -11.53 -13.93
N ALA A 121 6.14 -10.26 -13.54
CA ALA A 121 5.81 -9.79 -12.20
C ALA A 121 4.76 -8.67 -12.29
N SER A 122 4.03 -8.40 -11.21
CA SER A 122 3.29 -7.15 -11.03
C SER A 122 4.27 -5.97 -10.80
N PHE A 123 3.75 -4.74 -10.77
CA PHE A 123 4.57 -3.57 -10.45
C PHE A 123 5.20 -3.66 -9.04
N SER A 124 4.41 -4.01 -8.01
CA SER A 124 4.93 -4.14 -6.65
C SER A 124 5.83 -5.36 -6.48
N GLU A 125 5.49 -6.49 -7.10
CA GLU A 125 6.35 -7.68 -7.12
C GLU A 125 7.73 -7.36 -7.69
N ASN A 126 7.79 -6.65 -8.82
CA ASN A 126 9.03 -6.22 -9.44
C ASN A 126 9.83 -5.26 -8.54
N PHE A 127 9.17 -4.40 -7.75
CA PHE A 127 9.83 -3.51 -6.80
C PHE A 127 10.50 -4.29 -5.65
N TYR A 128 9.85 -5.36 -5.17
CA TYR A 128 10.40 -6.25 -4.14
C TYR A 128 11.24 -7.42 -4.71
N SER A 129 11.63 -7.37 -5.98
CA SER A 129 12.42 -8.41 -6.68
C SER A 129 11.78 -9.82 -6.65
N LEU A 130 10.45 -9.87 -6.75
CA LEU A 130 9.65 -11.09 -6.81
C LEU A 130 9.10 -11.34 -8.23
N LYS A 131 8.89 -12.61 -8.59
CA LYS A 131 8.38 -13.07 -9.89
C LYS A 131 7.26 -14.10 -9.75
N ARG A 132 6.36 -14.14 -10.74
CA ARG A 132 5.24 -15.11 -10.79
C ARG A 132 5.58 -16.35 -11.62
N VAL A 133 5.51 -17.53 -10.99
CA VAL A 133 5.79 -18.84 -11.60
C VAL A 133 4.52 -19.71 -11.56
N VAL A 134 4.28 -20.52 -12.61
CA VAL A 134 3.12 -21.42 -12.71
C VAL A 134 3.42 -22.74 -12.01
N THR A 135 2.53 -23.22 -11.13
CA THR A 135 2.79 -24.44 -10.34
C THR A 135 2.77 -25.74 -11.17
N SER A 136 2.20 -25.72 -12.37
CA SER A 136 2.02 -26.91 -13.23
C SER A 136 3.18 -27.15 -14.20
N GLY A 137 4.25 -27.78 -13.71
CA GLY A 137 5.27 -28.43 -14.55
C GLY A 137 6.68 -28.41 -13.94
N PRO A 138 7.36 -29.56 -13.79
CA PRO A 138 8.75 -29.57 -13.36
C PRO A 138 9.65 -28.94 -14.43
N GLY A 139 10.53 -28.04 -14.02
CA GLY A 139 11.69 -27.61 -14.81
C GLY A 139 11.40 -26.85 -16.11
N ARG A 140 10.27 -26.15 -16.26
CA ARG A 140 10.11 -25.26 -17.42
C ARG A 140 10.94 -23.99 -17.19
N PRO A 141 11.97 -23.71 -18.00
CA PRO A 141 12.90 -22.62 -17.74
C PRO A 141 12.22 -21.26 -17.81
N VAL A 142 12.60 -20.36 -16.90
CA VAL A 142 11.93 -19.09 -16.60
C VAL A 142 11.88 -18.13 -17.81
N HIS A 143 12.78 -18.32 -18.79
CA HIS A 143 12.93 -17.50 -20.00
C HIS A 143 11.67 -17.39 -20.90
N LEU A 144 10.65 -18.23 -20.71
CA LEU A 144 9.46 -18.24 -21.58
C LEU A 144 8.32 -17.30 -21.09
N GLY A 145 8.44 -16.77 -19.87
CA GLY A 145 7.46 -15.91 -19.23
C GLY A 145 6.10 -16.56 -18.93
N LEU A 146 5.19 -15.85 -18.26
CA LEU A 146 3.86 -16.40 -17.94
C LEU A 146 3.08 -16.76 -19.22
N PRO A 147 2.50 -17.98 -19.34
CA PRO A 147 1.63 -18.32 -20.45
C PRO A 147 0.43 -17.37 -20.54
N ARG A 148 -0.10 -17.14 -21.75
CA ARG A 148 -1.18 -16.14 -21.97
C ARG A 148 -2.39 -16.32 -21.04
N LYS A 149 -2.81 -17.55 -20.75
CA LYS A 149 -3.96 -17.85 -19.87
C LYS A 149 -3.75 -17.40 -18.41
N PRO A 150 -2.75 -17.89 -17.64
CA PRO A 150 -2.48 -17.40 -16.29
C PRO A 150 -2.10 -15.91 -16.26
N ARG A 151 -1.41 -15.38 -17.28
CA ARG A 151 -1.08 -13.93 -17.37
C ARG A 151 -2.32 -13.04 -17.41
N TRP A 152 -3.34 -13.42 -18.19
CA TRP A 152 -4.62 -12.70 -18.23
C TRP A 152 -5.42 -12.89 -16.94
N ARG A 153 -5.40 -14.09 -16.33
CA ARG A 153 -6.02 -14.32 -15.02
C ARG A 153 -5.37 -13.49 -13.92
N SER A 154 -4.04 -13.40 -13.88
CA SER A 154 -3.33 -12.57 -12.90
C SER A 154 -3.66 -11.09 -13.06
N LEU A 155 -3.69 -10.57 -14.29
CA LEU A 155 -4.04 -9.18 -14.57
C LEU A 155 -5.48 -8.86 -14.16
N LEU A 156 -6.42 -9.75 -14.47
CA LEU A 156 -7.82 -9.58 -14.08
C LEU A 156 -7.99 -9.64 -12.56
N LEU A 157 -7.35 -10.59 -11.88
CA LEU A 157 -7.44 -10.72 -10.41
C LEU A 157 -6.71 -9.59 -9.65
N LEU A 158 -5.66 -8.99 -10.23
CA LEU A 158 -4.93 -7.87 -9.64
C LEU A 158 -5.63 -6.52 -9.83
N ALA A 159 -6.09 -6.17 -11.04
CA ALA A 159 -6.70 -4.86 -11.31
C ALA A 159 -8.23 -4.85 -11.12
N LEU A 160 -8.92 -5.84 -11.71
CA LEU A 160 -10.38 -5.81 -11.80
C LEU A 160 -11.05 -6.16 -10.46
N LEU A 161 -10.49 -7.10 -9.69
CA LEU A 161 -11.08 -7.51 -8.40
C LEU A 161 -11.09 -6.40 -7.33
N PRO A 162 -9.97 -5.70 -7.01
CA PRO A 162 -10.02 -4.62 -6.02
C PRO A 162 -10.85 -3.44 -6.49
N TYR A 163 -10.89 -3.17 -7.80
CA TYR A 163 -11.82 -2.19 -8.36
C TYR A 163 -13.29 -2.61 -8.11
N LEU A 164 -13.67 -3.87 -8.38
CA LEU A 164 -15.03 -4.35 -8.08
C LEU A 164 -15.35 -4.27 -6.58
N ARG A 165 -14.44 -4.73 -5.71
CA ARG A 165 -14.62 -4.68 -4.24
C ARG A 165 -14.91 -3.25 -3.79
N THR A 166 -14.07 -2.30 -4.17
CA THR A 166 -14.23 -0.91 -3.75
C THR A 166 -15.40 -0.18 -4.43
N LYS A 167 -15.78 -0.53 -5.65
CA LYS A 167 -17.00 -0.02 -6.30
C LYS A 167 -18.25 -0.56 -5.59
N LEU A 168 -18.24 -1.83 -5.18
CA LEU A 168 -19.29 -2.44 -4.36
C LEU A 168 -19.39 -1.77 -2.99
N GLU A 169 -18.27 -1.57 -2.29
CA GLU A 169 -18.20 -0.87 -1.00
C GLU A 169 -18.74 0.57 -1.09
N LYS A 170 -18.39 1.33 -2.14
CA LYS A 170 -18.93 2.68 -2.37
C LYS A 170 -20.44 2.68 -2.62
N ILE A 171 -20.95 1.72 -3.40
CA ILE A 171 -22.39 1.57 -3.64
C ILE A 171 -23.12 1.17 -2.34
N LEU A 172 -22.51 0.28 -1.55
CA LEU A 172 -23.04 -0.20 -0.27
C LEU A 172 -23.11 0.94 0.76
N ALA A 173 -22.04 1.71 0.92
CA ALA A 173 -21.96 2.84 1.84
C ALA A 173 -23.03 3.88 1.52
N ARG A 174 -23.08 4.36 0.27
CA ARG A 174 -24.09 5.34 -0.17
C ARG A 174 -25.53 4.88 0.08
N GLN A 175 -25.81 3.59 -0.06
CA GLN A 175 -27.16 3.04 0.16
C GLN A 175 -27.46 2.80 1.64
N ARG A 176 -26.44 2.53 2.46
CA ARG A 176 -26.58 2.50 3.93
C ARG A 176 -26.93 3.88 4.47
N ASP A 177 -26.23 4.92 4.00
CA ASP A 177 -26.54 6.31 4.33
C ASP A 177 -28.01 6.64 3.98
N GLU A 178 -28.46 6.32 2.76
CA GLU A 178 -29.84 6.55 2.32
C GLU A 178 -30.88 5.73 3.11
N ASP A 179 -30.59 4.48 3.54
CA ASP A 179 -31.49 3.69 4.40
C ASP A 179 -31.49 4.21 5.87
N ASP A 180 -30.41 4.82 6.36
CA ASP A 180 -30.34 5.49 7.68
C ASP A 180 -31.06 6.87 7.69
N PHE A 181 -31.03 7.60 6.56
CA PHE A 181 -31.74 8.88 6.41
C PHE A 181 -33.21 8.75 5.93
N SER A 182 -33.62 7.64 5.30
CA SER A 182 -34.96 7.50 4.72
C SER A 182 -35.99 6.78 5.62
N ILE A 183 -37.11 7.48 5.84
CA ILE A 183 -38.26 7.00 6.62
C ILE A 183 -38.87 5.75 5.97
N GLN A 184 -39.22 4.75 6.79
CA GLN A 184 -39.82 3.49 6.31
C GLN A 184 -41.13 3.71 5.52
N LEU A 185 -41.16 3.31 4.25
CA LEU A 185 -42.36 3.14 3.40
C LEU A 185 -42.24 1.83 2.58
N PRO A 186 -43.31 1.29 1.96
CA PRO A 186 -43.62 -0.15 1.99
C PRO A 186 -42.80 -1.11 1.11
N ARG A 187 -42.99 -2.40 1.42
CA ARG A 187 -42.20 -3.57 0.98
C ARG A 187 -42.47 -3.98 -0.48
N SER A 188 -41.41 -4.05 -1.30
CA SER A 188 -41.33 -4.93 -2.46
C SER A 188 -40.41 -6.14 -2.17
N ALA A 189 -40.63 -7.27 -2.86
CA ALA A 189 -39.79 -8.47 -2.68
C ALA A 189 -38.32 -8.22 -3.05
N CYS A 190 -38.08 -7.42 -4.09
CA CYS A 190 -36.74 -6.99 -4.49
C CYS A 190 -36.01 -6.23 -3.36
N ARG A 191 -36.67 -5.28 -2.67
CA ARG A 191 -36.03 -4.56 -1.53
C ARG A 191 -35.82 -5.47 -0.31
N ARG A 192 -36.56 -6.58 -0.17
CA ARG A 192 -36.30 -7.62 0.85
C ARG A 192 -35.05 -8.44 0.52
N MET A 193 -34.90 -8.90 -0.72
CA MET A 193 -33.67 -9.57 -1.18
C MET A 193 -32.46 -8.62 -1.07
N TYR A 194 -32.64 -7.35 -1.43
CA TYR A 194 -31.61 -6.33 -1.28
C TYR A 194 -31.17 -6.13 0.17
N ARG A 195 -32.10 -5.98 1.13
CA ARG A 195 -31.75 -5.91 2.56
C ARG A 195 -31.10 -7.18 3.09
N ALA A 196 -31.51 -8.36 2.61
CA ALA A 196 -30.83 -9.60 2.94
C ALA A 196 -29.39 -9.63 2.41
N PHE A 197 -29.14 -9.09 1.21
CA PHE A 197 -27.79 -8.92 0.65
C PHE A 197 -26.96 -7.90 1.44
N LEU A 198 -27.52 -6.75 1.83
CA LEU A 198 -26.85 -5.78 2.71
C LEU A 198 -26.46 -6.40 4.06
N ALA A 199 -27.35 -7.19 4.66
CA ALA A 199 -27.09 -7.89 5.91
C ALA A 199 -26.09 -9.05 5.76
N ALA A 200 -26.05 -9.71 4.60
CA ALA A 200 -25.08 -10.77 4.29
C ALA A 200 -23.66 -10.23 4.00
N TYR A 201 -23.54 -9.03 3.42
CA TYR A 201 -22.25 -8.42 3.06
C TYR A 201 -21.17 -8.48 4.16
N PRO A 202 -21.40 -8.04 5.42
CA PRO A 202 -20.38 -8.11 6.46
C PRO A 202 -19.90 -9.54 6.72
N PHE A 203 -20.79 -10.53 6.69
CA PHE A 203 -20.41 -11.94 6.84
C PHE A 203 -19.59 -12.46 5.64
N VAL A 204 -19.88 -11.98 4.43
CA VAL A 204 -19.08 -12.31 3.23
C VAL A 204 -17.70 -11.66 3.31
N SER A 205 -17.58 -10.41 3.79
CA SER A 205 -16.30 -9.72 3.97
C SER A 205 -15.45 -10.40 5.05
N THR A 206 -16.02 -10.73 6.21
CA THR A 206 -15.29 -11.42 7.28
C THR A 206 -14.91 -12.85 6.90
N ALA A 207 -15.76 -13.57 6.15
CA ALA A 207 -15.40 -14.88 5.61
C ALA A 207 -14.26 -14.78 4.57
N TRP A 208 -14.25 -13.76 3.72
CA TRP A 208 -13.16 -13.51 2.77
C TRP A 208 -11.85 -13.17 3.49
N GLU A 209 -11.88 -12.29 4.48
CA GLU A 209 -10.70 -11.89 5.26
C GLU A 209 -10.17 -13.03 6.13
N GLY A 210 -11.06 -13.82 6.75
CA GLY A 210 -10.70 -15.06 7.44
C GLY A 210 -10.07 -16.09 6.51
N TRP A 211 -10.54 -16.21 5.26
CA TRP A 211 -9.94 -17.09 4.25
C TRP A 211 -8.55 -16.63 3.82
N VAL A 212 -8.33 -15.31 3.64
CA VAL A 212 -6.99 -14.73 3.40
C VAL A 212 -6.06 -15.01 4.58
N PHE A 213 -6.50 -14.74 5.82
CA PHE A 213 -5.72 -14.96 7.03
C PHE A 213 -5.35 -16.44 7.23
N CYS A 214 -6.28 -17.36 7.02
CA CYS A 214 -6.00 -18.80 7.07
C CYS A 214 -4.95 -19.22 6.02
N GLN A 215 -4.94 -18.65 4.82
CA GLN A 215 -3.89 -18.93 3.83
C GLN A 215 -2.53 -18.33 4.22
N GLN A 216 -2.50 -17.12 4.79
CA GLN A 216 -1.28 -16.52 5.33
C GLN A 216 -0.69 -17.35 6.48
N LEU A 217 -1.52 -17.84 7.40
CA LEU A 217 -1.09 -18.77 8.45
C LEU A 217 -0.53 -20.08 7.86
N LEU A 218 -1.23 -20.71 6.92
CA LEU A 218 -0.75 -21.94 6.27
C LEU A 218 0.55 -21.74 5.47
N TYR A 219 0.78 -20.52 4.96
CA TYR A 219 2.03 -20.11 4.33
C TYR A 219 3.16 -19.99 5.36
N ILE A 220 2.92 -19.32 6.50
CA ILE A 220 3.88 -19.20 7.62
C ILE A 220 4.24 -20.58 8.18
N PHE A 221 3.27 -21.49 8.31
CA PHE A 221 3.51 -22.88 8.73
C PHE A 221 4.12 -23.77 7.62
N GLY A 222 4.51 -23.20 6.47
CA GLY A 222 5.18 -23.91 5.37
C GLY A 222 4.32 -24.92 4.60
N ARG A 223 3.04 -25.10 4.97
CA ARG A 223 2.13 -26.09 4.36
C ARG A 223 1.63 -25.70 2.98
N THR A 224 1.53 -24.41 2.69
CA THR A 224 1.09 -23.91 1.38
C THR A 224 2.09 -22.94 0.80
N SER A 225 2.57 -23.19 -0.43
CA SER A 225 3.48 -22.29 -1.15
C SER A 225 2.79 -21.05 -1.76
N ARG A 226 1.54 -20.77 -1.37
CA ARG A 226 0.72 -19.64 -1.85
C ARG A 226 0.15 -18.93 -0.63
N HIS A 227 0.31 -17.61 -0.56
CA HIS A 227 -0.11 -16.79 0.59
C HIS A 227 -1.47 -16.11 0.41
N SER A 228 -1.95 -15.93 -0.83
CA SER A 228 -3.23 -15.27 -1.12
C SER A 228 -4.14 -16.13 -2.00
N PRO A 229 -5.47 -16.06 -1.78
CA PRO A 229 -6.45 -16.80 -2.58
C PRO A 229 -6.44 -16.36 -4.05
N LEU A 230 -6.02 -15.13 -4.34
CA LEU A 230 -5.92 -14.59 -5.69
C LEU A 230 -4.85 -15.31 -6.52
N LEU A 231 -3.69 -15.59 -5.91
CA LEU A 231 -2.63 -16.37 -6.56
C LEU A 231 -3.02 -17.84 -6.70
N TRP A 232 -3.73 -18.38 -5.72
CA TRP A 232 -4.32 -19.72 -5.80
C TRP A 232 -5.30 -19.85 -6.98
N LEU A 233 -6.21 -18.88 -7.17
CA LEU A 233 -7.13 -18.81 -8.32
C LEU A 233 -6.41 -18.56 -9.65
N ALA A 234 -5.32 -17.80 -9.65
CA ALA A 234 -4.49 -17.58 -10.84
C ALA A 234 -3.72 -18.85 -11.27
N GLY A 235 -3.50 -19.80 -10.35
CA GLY A 235 -2.65 -20.98 -10.57
C GLY A 235 -1.16 -20.65 -10.52
N VAL A 236 -0.79 -19.63 -9.74
CA VAL A 236 0.53 -18.99 -9.73
C VAL A 236 1.10 -18.98 -8.30
N GLN A 237 2.41 -19.06 -8.20
CA GLN A 237 3.20 -18.89 -6.98
C GLN A 237 4.18 -17.73 -7.16
N LEU A 238 4.51 -17.04 -6.08
CA LEU A 238 5.58 -16.05 -6.03
C LEU A 238 6.90 -16.69 -5.59
N MET A 239 7.98 -16.28 -6.23
CA MET A 239 9.35 -16.70 -5.97
C MET A 239 10.29 -15.49 -6.09
N HIS A 240 11.48 -15.55 -5.50
CA HIS A 240 12.50 -14.52 -5.71
C HIS A 240 13.02 -14.49 -7.16
N LEU A 241 13.46 -13.33 -7.61
CA LEU A 241 14.17 -13.16 -8.87
C LEU A 241 15.60 -13.73 -8.75
N ASN A 242 15.90 -14.79 -9.49
CA ASN A 242 17.21 -15.44 -9.42
C ASN A 242 18.22 -14.70 -10.32
N VAL A 243 19.50 -14.68 -9.93
CA VAL A 243 20.60 -14.10 -10.73
C VAL A 243 20.65 -14.67 -12.16
N GLN A 244 20.25 -15.93 -12.34
CA GLN A 244 20.14 -16.55 -13.67
C GLN A 244 19.02 -15.93 -14.52
N ASP A 245 17.92 -15.50 -13.90
CA ASP A 245 16.80 -14.84 -14.59
C ASP A 245 17.22 -13.44 -15.06
N ILE A 246 17.89 -12.68 -14.19
CA ILE A 246 18.41 -11.33 -14.49
C ILE A 246 19.30 -11.37 -15.74
N ARG A 247 20.29 -12.27 -15.75
CA ARG A 247 21.16 -12.49 -16.91
C ARG A 247 20.37 -12.86 -18.17
N SER A 248 19.30 -13.64 -18.06
CA SER A 248 18.46 -14.02 -19.21
C SER A 248 17.58 -12.88 -19.74
N MET A 249 17.23 -11.91 -18.90
CA MET A 249 16.49 -10.70 -19.31
C MET A 249 17.39 -9.73 -20.07
N ASP A 250 18.61 -9.50 -19.59
CA ASP A 250 19.62 -8.68 -20.30
C ASP A 250 20.04 -9.32 -21.63
N LEU A 251 20.15 -10.66 -21.67
CA LEU A 251 20.47 -11.42 -22.88
C LEU A 251 19.32 -11.49 -23.89
N LYS A 252 18.09 -11.04 -23.56
CA LYS A 252 16.97 -11.03 -24.50
C LYS A 252 17.13 -9.84 -25.45
N PRO A 253 17.58 -10.02 -26.71
CA PRO A 253 17.79 -8.89 -27.58
C PRO A 253 16.43 -8.25 -27.88
N ARG A 254 16.35 -6.92 -27.76
CA ARG A 254 15.28 -6.13 -28.37
C ARG A 254 15.14 -6.63 -29.82
N PRO A 255 13.94 -7.08 -30.27
CA PRO A 255 13.82 -7.74 -31.57
C PRO A 255 14.42 -6.83 -32.64
N PRO A 256 15.30 -7.35 -33.52
CA PRO A 256 15.98 -6.52 -34.49
C PRO A 256 14.93 -5.82 -35.34
N SER A 257 14.88 -4.49 -35.27
CA SER A 257 14.10 -3.70 -36.21
C SER A 257 14.71 -3.94 -37.59
N SER A 258 14.00 -4.73 -38.40
CA SER A 258 14.42 -5.08 -39.74
C SER A 258 14.69 -3.81 -40.54
N THR A 259 15.80 -3.84 -41.26
CA THR A 259 16.32 -2.75 -42.08
C THR A 259 15.31 -2.26 -43.12
N SER A 260 14.85 -1.01 -43.02
CA SER A 260 14.75 -0.07 -44.15
C SER A 260 14.35 1.34 -43.67
N THR A 261 14.90 2.39 -44.32
CA THR A 261 14.53 3.82 -44.20
C THR A 261 14.48 4.42 -42.78
N GLN A 262 15.58 5.04 -42.34
CA GLN A 262 15.61 5.81 -41.09
C GLN A 262 14.83 7.13 -41.21
N SER A 263 13.77 7.29 -40.42
CA SER A 263 13.10 8.58 -40.22
C SER A 263 13.50 9.19 -38.87
N VAL A 264 13.63 10.52 -38.82
CA VAL A 264 14.06 11.29 -37.64
C VAL A 264 13.22 10.99 -36.38
N GLY A 265 11.94 10.64 -36.56
CA GLY A 265 11.04 10.25 -35.46
C GLY A 265 11.49 9.00 -34.68
N GLN A 266 12.18 8.03 -35.32
CA GLN A 266 12.68 6.85 -34.62
C GLN A 266 13.90 7.16 -33.73
N LYS A 267 14.71 8.18 -34.06
CA LYS A 267 15.78 8.65 -33.17
C LYS A 267 15.19 9.27 -31.90
N PHE A 268 14.10 10.04 -32.04
CA PHE A 268 13.35 10.55 -30.89
C PHE A 268 12.73 9.42 -30.06
N GLN A 269 12.14 8.40 -30.68
CA GLN A 269 11.59 7.23 -29.97
C GLN A 269 12.67 6.40 -29.24
N GLY A 270 13.86 6.26 -29.84
CA GLY A 270 15.02 5.63 -29.22
C GLY A 270 15.49 6.40 -27.99
N MET A 271 15.77 7.70 -28.17
CA MET A 271 16.18 8.61 -27.11
C MET A 271 15.13 8.72 -25.99
N LEU A 272 13.84 8.79 -26.33
CA LEU A 272 12.73 8.76 -25.38
C LEU A 272 12.65 7.42 -24.63
N SER A 273 12.96 6.29 -25.28
CA SER A 273 12.98 4.98 -24.59
C SER A 273 14.14 4.83 -23.60
N THR A 274 15.31 5.39 -23.90
CA THR A 274 16.47 5.41 -22.99
C THR A 274 16.28 6.44 -21.87
N ALA A 275 15.76 7.63 -22.21
CA ALA A 275 15.38 8.64 -21.23
C ALA A 275 14.28 8.13 -20.31
N LEU A 276 13.23 7.46 -20.81
CA LEU A 276 12.22 6.80 -19.97
C LEU A 276 12.80 5.66 -19.14
N GLY A 277 13.90 5.01 -19.55
CA GLY A 277 14.60 4.02 -18.72
C GLY A 277 15.30 4.65 -17.51
N GLY A 278 16.14 5.66 -17.75
CA GLY A 278 16.82 6.41 -16.67
C GLY A 278 15.84 7.19 -15.79
N VAL A 279 14.86 7.86 -16.42
CA VAL A 279 13.77 8.54 -15.72
C VAL A 279 12.85 7.55 -15.01
N ALA A 280 12.63 6.31 -15.48
CA ALA A 280 11.88 5.31 -14.70
C ALA A 280 12.64 4.83 -13.47
N LEU A 281 13.98 4.80 -13.49
CA LEU A 281 14.80 4.40 -12.34
C LEU A 281 14.92 5.53 -11.31
N SER A 282 15.11 6.78 -11.77
CA SER A 282 15.01 7.99 -10.93
C SER A 282 13.58 8.25 -10.47
N LEU A 283 12.55 7.92 -11.25
CA LEU A 283 11.16 7.95 -10.80
C LEU A 283 10.92 6.84 -9.80
N SER A 284 11.35 5.58 -9.98
CA SER A 284 11.07 4.53 -8.99
C SER A 284 11.68 4.85 -7.61
N THR A 285 12.83 5.53 -7.58
CA THR A 285 13.48 5.99 -6.35
C THR A 285 12.87 7.29 -5.80
N SER A 286 12.53 8.25 -6.66
CA SER A 286 11.85 9.49 -6.23
C SER A 286 10.38 9.27 -5.87
N LEU A 287 9.74 8.23 -6.40
CA LEU A 287 8.37 7.79 -6.15
C LEU A 287 8.32 6.87 -4.94
N SER A 288 9.35 6.05 -4.65
CA SER A 288 9.44 5.38 -3.33
C SER A 288 9.67 6.38 -2.20
N LEU A 289 10.57 7.36 -2.38
CA LEU A 289 10.72 8.49 -1.45
C LEU A 289 9.44 9.34 -1.37
N GLY A 290 8.78 9.59 -2.51
CA GLY A 290 7.52 10.32 -2.58
C GLY A 290 6.35 9.59 -1.91
N VAL A 291 6.26 8.26 -2.04
CA VAL A 291 5.28 7.42 -1.35
C VAL A 291 5.57 7.39 0.16
N PHE A 292 6.83 7.26 0.58
CA PHE A 292 7.19 7.37 1.99
C PHE A 292 6.83 8.74 2.57
N PHE A 293 7.12 9.82 1.85
CA PHE A 293 6.77 11.19 2.28
C PHE A 293 5.26 11.44 2.27
N LEU A 294 4.53 10.91 1.28
CA LEU A 294 3.06 10.99 1.25
C LEU A 294 2.42 10.14 2.35
N GLN A 295 2.99 8.98 2.70
CA GLN A 295 2.54 8.14 3.81
C GLN A 295 2.84 8.81 5.17
N PHE A 296 3.99 9.50 5.29
CA PHE A 296 4.29 10.39 6.41
C PHE A 296 3.30 11.56 6.50
N LEU A 297 2.96 12.21 5.38
CA LEU A 297 1.96 13.29 5.35
C LEU A 297 0.54 12.78 5.63
N GLU A 298 0.18 11.59 5.15
CA GLU A 298 -1.11 10.94 5.42
C GLU A 298 -1.23 10.57 6.90
N TRP A 299 -0.14 10.15 7.54
CA TRP A 299 -0.05 10.00 9.00
C TRP A 299 -0.12 11.36 9.73
N TRP A 300 0.62 12.36 9.26
CA TRP A 300 0.69 13.70 9.87
C TRP A 300 -0.65 14.45 9.81
N TYR A 301 -1.38 14.32 8.70
CA TYR A 301 -2.70 14.89 8.46
C TYR A 301 -3.85 13.90 8.68
N SER A 302 -3.57 12.70 9.23
CA SER A 302 -4.60 11.73 9.62
C SER A 302 -5.59 12.39 10.58
N SER A 303 -6.87 12.00 10.52
CA SER A 303 -7.94 12.70 11.26
C SER A 303 -7.72 12.73 12.78
N GLU A 304 -7.04 11.73 13.35
CA GLU A 304 -6.63 11.75 14.76
C GLU A 304 -5.58 12.83 15.03
N ASN A 305 -4.48 12.87 14.26
CA ASN A 305 -3.45 13.91 14.40
C ASN A 305 -3.95 15.30 13.98
N GLN A 306 -4.97 15.41 13.14
CA GLN A 306 -5.58 16.70 12.85
C GLN A 306 -6.26 17.29 14.10
N SER A 307 -6.77 16.45 15.02
CA SER A 307 -7.32 16.92 16.30
C SER A 307 -6.23 17.42 17.25
N THR A 308 -5.06 16.77 17.28
CA THR A 308 -3.92 17.17 18.13
C THR A 308 -3.23 18.42 17.58
N ILE A 309 -3.05 18.54 16.26
CA ILE A 309 -2.55 19.78 15.65
C ILE A 309 -3.56 20.92 15.87
N LYS A 310 -4.87 20.66 15.74
CA LYS A 310 -5.92 21.65 16.06
C LYS A 310 -5.89 22.05 17.53
N SER A 311 -5.62 21.15 18.48
CA SER A 311 -5.52 21.52 19.90
C SER A 311 -4.22 22.26 20.25
N LEU A 312 -3.12 22.00 19.54
CA LEU A 312 -1.86 22.72 19.68
C LEU A 312 -1.87 24.11 19.01
N THR A 313 -2.74 24.32 18.02
CA THR A 313 -2.90 25.61 17.32
C THR A 313 -4.20 26.35 17.66
N SER A 314 -5.11 25.74 18.44
CA SER A 314 -6.30 26.41 18.93
C SER A 314 -5.92 27.44 19.97
N LEU A 315 -6.25 28.70 19.69
CA LEU A 315 -6.37 29.72 20.73
C LEU A 315 -7.31 29.23 21.84
N PRO A 316 -7.09 29.62 23.11
CA PRO A 316 -8.02 29.28 24.17
C PRO A 316 -9.43 29.71 23.76
N THR A 317 -10.38 28.79 23.83
CA THR A 317 -11.79 29.07 23.54
C THR A 317 -12.23 30.29 24.35
N PRO A 318 -12.76 31.35 23.73
CA PRO A 318 -13.21 32.52 24.48
C PRO A 318 -14.25 32.07 25.51
N PRO A 319 -14.29 32.68 26.70
CA PRO A 319 -15.29 32.34 27.71
C PRO A 319 -16.69 32.47 27.09
N PRO A 320 -17.63 31.56 27.42
CA PRO A 320 -18.97 31.59 26.86
C PRO A 320 -19.60 32.97 27.12
N PRO A 321 -20.31 33.56 26.14
CA PRO A 321 -20.84 34.91 26.28
C PRO A 321 -21.81 34.98 27.47
N LEU A 322 -21.42 35.74 28.49
CA LEU A 322 -22.13 35.94 29.76
C LEU A 322 -23.39 36.83 29.63
N HIS A 323 -24.12 36.69 28.53
CA HIS A 323 -25.30 37.51 28.18
C HIS A 323 -26.53 36.67 27.81
N LEU A 324 -26.51 35.36 28.09
CA LEU A 324 -27.72 34.53 28.16
C LEU A 324 -28.09 34.29 29.63
N ASP A 325 -28.21 35.39 30.37
CA ASP A 325 -28.58 35.35 31.77
C ASP A 325 -30.04 34.89 31.95
N GLN A 326 -30.15 33.76 32.64
CA GLN A 326 -31.22 33.39 33.57
C GLN A 326 -32.65 33.11 33.06
N GLU A 327 -33.19 33.80 32.04
CA GLU A 327 -34.65 33.70 31.75
C GLU A 327 -35.03 32.63 30.70
N GLN A 328 -34.19 32.33 29.70
CA GLN A 328 -34.56 31.37 28.64
C GLN A 328 -34.22 29.90 28.96
N SER A 329 -33.28 29.64 29.88
CA SER A 329 -32.90 28.29 30.30
C SER A 329 -34.05 27.51 30.98
N ALA A 330 -35.08 28.21 31.46
CA ALA A 330 -36.27 27.59 32.06
C ALA A 330 -37.14 26.80 31.06
N MET A 331 -36.96 26.95 29.73
CA MET A 331 -37.66 26.16 28.72
C MET A 331 -36.90 24.91 28.24
N ALA A 332 -35.64 24.71 28.64
CA ALA A 332 -34.85 23.55 28.24
C ALA A 332 -35.26 22.24 28.95
N SER A 333 -36.03 22.32 30.04
CA SER A 333 -36.38 21.21 30.94
C SER A 333 -37.59 20.36 30.52
N ASN A 334 -38.27 20.70 29.43
CA ASN A 334 -39.41 19.94 28.94
C ASN A 334 -39.00 19.02 27.78
N ASN A 335 -39.31 17.73 27.84
CA ASN A 335 -39.09 16.75 26.76
C ASN A 335 -40.07 16.92 25.57
N ILE A 336 -40.51 18.14 25.30
CA ILE A 336 -41.54 18.51 24.33
C ILE A 336 -40.88 19.19 23.12
N CYS A 337 -41.41 18.95 21.92
CA CYS A 337 -40.96 19.56 20.68
C CYS A 337 -41.64 20.92 20.42
N PRO A 338 -40.90 22.03 20.21
CA PRO A 338 -41.50 23.34 19.92
C PRO A 338 -42.34 23.40 18.63
N LEU A 339 -42.16 22.45 17.70
CA LEU A 339 -42.86 22.45 16.40
C LEU A 339 -44.15 21.62 16.37
N CYS A 340 -44.26 20.58 17.21
CA CYS A 340 -45.41 19.67 17.20
C CYS A 340 -46.08 19.48 18.56
N HIS A 341 -45.53 20.11 19.61
CA HIS A 341 -46.04 20.14 20.98
C HIS A 341 -46.27 18.75 21.61
N LYS A 342 -45.60 17.73 21.06
CA LYS A 342 -45.58 16.34 21.55
C LYS A 342 -44.22 16.04 22.18
N VAL A 343 -44.15 14.95 22.95
CA VAL A 343 -42.89 14.40 23.44
C VAL A 343 -41.92 14.20 22.28
N ARG A 344 -40.64 14.58 22.46
CA ARG A 344 -39.64 14.51 21.40
C ARG A 344 -39.35 13.06 21.01
N VAL A 345 -39.14 12.85 19.71
CA VAL A 345 -38.82 11.55 19.11
C VAL A 345 -37.67 11.76 18.14
N ASN A 346 -36.54 11.09 18.40
CA ASN A 346 -35.23 11.38 17.81
C ASN A 346 -34.83 12.85 18.00
N ASP A 347 -34.39 13.16 19.21
CA ASP A 347 -33.92 14.50 19.60
C ASP A 347 -32.83 14.99 18.65
N THR A 348 -33.02 16.19 18.12
CA THR A 348 -32.13 16.81 17.14
C THR A 348 -31.94 18.27 17.53
N ALA A 349 -30.72 18.63 17.90
CA ALA A 349 -30.33 20.01 18.15
C ALA A 349 -29.99 20.72 16.85
N LEU A 350 -30.29 22.01 16.79
CA LEU A 350 -29.90 22.88 15.70
C LEU A 350 -28.62 23.63 16.09
N ALA A 351 -27.50 23.34 15.42
CA ALA A 351 -26.18 23.89 15.78
C ALA A 351 -26.12 25.43 15.73
N THR A 352 -27.00 26.07 14.96
CA THR A 352 -27.09 27.53 14.81
C THR A 352 -27.81 28.23 15.97
N SER A 353 -28.65 27.54 16.74
CA SER A 353 -29.53 28.16 17.74
C SER A 353 -29.67 27.41 19.07
N GLY A 354 -29.11 26.20 19.19
CA GLY A 354 -29.13 25.41 20.42
C GLY A 354 -30.46 24.72 20.76
N TYR A 355 -31.56 25.05 20.08
CA TYR A 355 -32.88 24.44 20.33
C TYR A 355 -32.96 22.99 19.85
N VAL A 356 -33.68 22.16 20.62
CA VAL A 356 -33.88 20.72 20.35
C VAL A 356 -35.32 20.44 19.88
N TYR A 357 -35.44 19.67 18.80
CA TYR A 357 -36.70 19.31 18.16
C TYR A 357 -36.77 17.79 17.90
N CYS A 358 -37.95 17.28 17.51
CA CYS A 358 -38.00 15.99 16.80
C CYS A 358 -37.34 16.12 15.43
N TYR A 359 -36.46 15.17 15.07
CA TYR A 359 -35.80 15.11 13.76
C TYR A 359 -36.75 15.41 12.58
N ARG A 360 -37.89 14.72 12.51
CA ARG A 360 -38.89 14.88 11.43
C ARG A 360 -39.45 16.29 11.33
N CYS A 361 -39.67 16.98 12.46
CA CYS A 361 -40.28 18.30 12.46
C CYS A 361 -39.30 19.36 11.95
N VAL A 362 -38.08 19.36 12.49
CA VAL A 362 -37.07 20.35 12.11
C VAL A 362 -36.50 20.09 10.71
N TYR A 363 -36.35 18.83 10.29
CA TYR A 363 -35.90 18.50 8.93
C TYR A 363 -36.87 19.02 7.86
N ILE A 364 -38.19 18.85 8.06
CA ILE A 364 -39.20 19.35 7.10
C ILE A 364 -39.17 20.89 7.06
N TYR A 365 -39.09 21.56 8.21
CA TYR A 365 -39.05 23.02 8.28
C TYR A 365 -37.80 23.60 7.64
N VAL A 366 -36.61 23.12 8.02
CA VAL A 366 -35.32 23.59 7.48
C VAL A 366 -35.20 23.32 5.99
N LYS A 367 -35.73 22.19 5.50
CA LYS A 367 -35.77 21.88 4.05
C LYS A 367 -36.66 22.84 3.25
N ALA A 368 -37.72 23.37 3.86
CA ALA A 368 -38.66 24.29 3.20
C ALA A 368 -38.25 25.77 3.33
N HIS A 369 -37.69 26.18 4.48
CA HIS A 369 -37.47 27.59 4.82
C HIS A 369 -35.99 27.98 4.99
N GLN A 370 -35.06 27.01 5.07
CA GLN A 370 -33.62 27.24 5.30
C GLN A 370 -33.29 28.16 6.50
N GLN A 371 -34.13 28.13 7.54
CA GLN A 371 -34.05 28.97 8.72
C GLN A 371 -34.43 28.18 9.98
N CYS A 372 -33.99 28.65 11.15
CA CYS A 372 -34.44 28.14 12.44
C CYS A 372 -35.88 28.60 12.72
N PRO A 373 -36.80 27.69 13.11
CA PRO A 373 -38.20 28.05 13.36
C PRO A 373 -38.44 28.92 14.60
N MET A 374 -37.48 28.99 15.53
CA MET A 374 -37.61 29.79 16.77
C MET A 374 -36.84 31.11 16.72
N THR A 375 -35.69 31.16 16.03
CA THR A 375 -34.81 32.34 16.01
C THR A 375 -34.69 33.01 14.64
N GLY A 376 -35.22 32.40 13.57
CA GLY A 376 -35.06 32.88 12.19
C GLY A 376 -33.64 32.77 11.62
N TYR A 377 -32.66 32.29 12.40
CA TYR A 377 -31.26 32.20 11.94
C TYR A 377 -31.11 31.33 10.68
N PRO A 378 -30.32 31.75 9.68
CA PRO A 378 -30.11 30.99 8.45
C PRO A 378 -29.53 29.62 8.80
N THR A 379 -30.15 28.56 8.30
CA THR A 379 -29.82 27.19 8.71
C THR A 379 -30.03 26.20 7.58
N GLU A 380 -28.99 25.41 7.31
CA GLU A 380 -28.99 24.33 6.34
C GLU A 380 -29.09 22.96 7.02
N LEU A 381 -29.36 21.92 6.24
CA LEU A 381 -29.52 20.55 6.74
C LEU A 381 -28.25 20.00 7.43
N GLN A 382 -27.07 20.53 7.12
CA GLN A 382 -25.79 20.15 7.75
C GLN A 382 -25.69 20.60 9.23
N HIS A 383 -26.50 21.55 9.67
CA HIS A 383 -26.51 22.04 11.06
C HIS A 383 -27.46 21.23 11.98
N LEU A 384 -28.06 20.14 11.47
CA LEU A 384 -28.90 19.23 12.24
C LEU A 384 -28.02 18.19 12.96
N ILE A 385 -27.85 18.35 14.27
CA ILE A 385 -27.08 17.41 15.11
C ILE A 385 -28.07 16.49 15.82
N LYS A 386 -28.07 15.21 15.45
CA LYS A 386 -28.89 14.20 16.16
C LYS A 386 -28.25 13.90 17.52
N ILE A 387 -29.04 14.04 18.58
CA ILE A 387 -28.66 13.70 19.95
C ILE A 387 -29.10 12.26 20.22
N TYR A 388 -28.20 11.46 20.76
CA TYR A 388 -28.47 10.12 21.24
C TYR A 388 -28.48 10.18 22.76
N SER A 389 -29.67 10.18 23.36
CA SER A 389 -29.80 10.03 24.82
C SER A 389 -29.34 8.62 25.23
N PRO A 390 -28.57 8.46 26.32
CA PRO A 390 -28.06 7.16 26.76
C PRO A 390 -29.12 6.26 27.42
N GLU A 391 -30.36 6.74 27.56
CA GLU A 391 -31.48 5.98 28.13
C GLU A 391 -32.45 5.53 27.03
N GLY A 392 -32.36 4.26 26.67
CA GLY A 392 -33.19 3.57 25.67
C GLY A 392 -32.89 2.07 25.63
#